data_AF-A0A822GA12-F1
#
_entry.id   AF-A0A822GA12-F1
#
_cell.length_a   1.000
_cell.length_b   1.000
_cell.length_c   1.000
_cell.angle_alpha   90.00
_cell.angle_beta   90.00
_cell.angle_gamma   90.00
#
_symmetry.space_group_name_H-M   'P 1'
#
loop_
_entity.id
_entity.type
_entity.pdbx_description
1 polymer ?
#
loop_
_entity_poly.entity_id
_entity_poly.type
_entity_poly.pdbx_seq_one_letter_code
_entity_poly.pdbx_strand_id
1 'polypeptide(L)' 'SNNIVEKQTFYDLGIDHKREFVSTACQDRMIRVYNLQDGKRVRTCKGSIGDDTGYLIKIDI' A
#
# COMPACT_ATOMS: atom_id res chain seq x y z
N SER A 1 19.55 -14.73 2.73
CA SER A 1 18.86 -13.46 3.03
C SER A 1 18.30 -12.91 1.73
N ASN A 2 17.03 -13.18 1.42
CA ASN A 2 16.41 -12.69 0.18
C ASN A 2 15.93 -11.25 0.42
N ASN A 3 16.83 -10.29 0.25
CA ASN A 3 16.45 -8.89 0.19
C ASN A 3 15.84 -8.62 -1.19
N ILE A 4 14.52 -8.72 -1.28
CA ILE A 4 13.78 -8.22 -2.43
C ILE A 4 13.80 -6.69 -2.30
N VAL A 5 14.81 -6.04 -2.90
CA VAL A 5 14.83 -4.58 -3.06
C VAL A 5 14.00 -4.25 -4.29
N GLU A 6 12.68 -4.42 -4.17
CA GLU A 6 11.77 -3.76 -5.09
C GLU A 6 11.75 -2.28 -4.72
N LYS A 7 12.21 -1.42 -5.63
CA LYS A 7 12.28 0.03 -5.45
C LYS A 7 10.86 0.60 -5.49
N GLN A 8 10.08 0.37 -4.44
CA GLN A 8 8.70 0.83 -4.33
C GLN A 8 8.67 2.10 -3.52
N THR A 9 8.65 3.24 -4.20
CA THR A 9 8.38 4.52 -3.55
C THR A 9 6.93 4.52 -3.06
N PHE A 10 6.73 4.78 -1.77
CA PHE A 10 5.40 5.02 -1.21
C PHE A 10 5.05 6.49 -1.39
N TYR A 11 3.91 6.76 -2.02
CA TYR A 11 3.42 8.12 -2.21
C TYR A 11 2.63 8.62 -1.01
N ASP A 12 1.96 7.71 -0.30
CA ASP A 12 1.18 8.04 0.89
C ASP A 12 1.09 6.84 1.85
N LEU A 13 0.84 7.13 3.13
CA LEU A 13 0.57 6.12 4.16
C LEU A 13 -0.65 6.50 5.02
N GLY A 14 -1.39 5.49 5.45
CA GLY A 14 -2.50 5.62 6.39
C GLY A 14 -2.42 4.54 7.45
N ILE A 15 -2.66 4.90 8.71
CA ILE A 15 -2.76 3.96 9.83
C ILE A 15 -4.23 3.83 10.18
N ASP A 16 -4.71 2.61 10.41
CA ASP A 16 -6.09 2.39 10.82
C ASP A 16 -6.35 2.92 12.25
N HIS A 17 -7.62 3.12 12.61
CA HIS A 17 -7.97 3.70 13.92
C HIS A 17 -7.44 2.88 15.11
N LYS A 18 -7.36 1.55 14.95
CA LYS A 18 -6.87 0.63 15.98
C LYS A 18 -5.34 0.55 16.05
N ARG A 19 -4.63 1.13 15.08
CA ARG A 19 -3.16 1.08 14.95
C ARG A 19 -2.63 -0.35 14.83
N GLU A 20 -3.40 -1.21 14.20
CA GLU A 20 -3.05 -2.60 13.91
C GLU A 20 -2.46 -2.73 12.50
N PHE A 21 -2.86 -1.84 11.59
CA PHE A 21 -2.50 -1.92 10.18
C PHE A 21 -2.05 -0.58 9.62
N VAL A 22 -1.09 -0.65 8.68
CA VAL A 22 -0.70 0.47 7.83
C VAL A 22 -1.00 0.13 6.38
N SER A 23 -1.66 1.04 5.67
CA SER A 23 -1.85 0.99 4.23
C SER A 23 -0.89 1.96 3.54
N THR A 24 -0.23 1.53 2.47
CA THR A 24 0.61 2.40 1.64
C THR A 24 0.07 2.46 0.22
N ALA A 25 0.13 3.64 -0.39
CA ALA A 25 -0.08 3.82 -1.82
C ALA A 25 1.27 3.76 -2.52
N CYS A 26 1.45 2.80 -3.43
CA CYS A 26 2.73 2.51 -4.08
C CYS A 26 2.79 3.08 -5.50
N GLN A 27 4.01 3.32 -5.99
CA GLN A 27 4.26 3.78 -7.37
C GLN A 27 3.66 2.89 -8.46
N ASP A 28 3.60 1.59 -8.21
CA ASP A 28 2.99 0.61 -9.11
C ASP A 28 1.45 0.61 -9.06
N ARG A 29 0.84 1.64 -8.47
CA ARG A 29 -0.61 1.84 -8.33
C ARG A 29 -1.29 0.74 -7.51
N MET A 30 -0.53 0.10 -6.63
CA MET A 30 -1.06 -0.87 -5.68
C MET A 30 -1.23 -0.24 -4.31
N ILE A 31 -2.26 -0.67 -3.58
CA ILE A 31 -2.36 -0.41 -2.15
C ILE A 31 -1.86 -1.65 -1.42
N ARG A 32 -0.87 -1.50 -0.55
CA ARG A 32 -0.35 -2.60 0.27
C ARG A 32 -0.71 -2.35 1.73
N VAL A 33 -1.20 -3.39 2.40
CA VAL A 33 -1.53 -3.33 3.83
C VAL A 33 -0.58 -4.23 4.59
N TYR A 34 -0.01 -3.70 5.67
CA TYR A 34 0.94 -4.38 6.54
C TYR A 34 0.42 -4.41 7.97
N ASN A 35 0.66 -5.51 8.67
CA ASN A 35 0.44 -5.61 10.10
C ASN A 35 1.57 -4.86 10.83
N LEU A 36 1.22 -3.97 11.76
CA LEU A 36 2.20 -3.17 12.51
C LEU A 36 2.95 -3.96 13.58
N GLN A 37 2.39 -5.06 14.07
CA GLN A 37 3.00 -5.92 15.09
C GLN A 37 4.22 -6.66 14.55
N ASP A 38 4.14 -7.24 13.35
CA ASP A 38 5.19 -8.08 12.79
C ASP A 38 5.75 -7.60 11.45
N GLY A 39 5.22 -6.49 10.91
CA GLY A 39 5.65 -5.88 9.66
C GLY A 39 5.28 -6.67 8.40
N LYS A 40 4.54 -7.79 8.52
CA LYS A 40 4.21 -8.62 7.35
C LYS A 40 3.10 -8.00 6.53
N ARG A 41 3.22 -8.14 5.21
CA ARG A 41 2.18 -7.75 4.26
C ARG A 41 1.00 -8.71 4.37
N VAL A 42 -0.18 -8.18 4.69
CA VAL A 42 -1.43 -8.95 4.86
C VAL A 42 -2.35 -8.87 3.65
N ARG A 43 -2.25 -7.80 2.86
CA ARG A 43 -3.09 -7.61 1.66
C ARG A 43 -2.38 -6.78 0.59
N THR A 44 -2.75 -7.02 -0.67
CA THR A 44 -2.45 -6.14 -1.80
C THR A 44 -3.73 -5.93 -2.60
N CYS A 45 -4.14 -4.67 -2.74
CA CYS A 45 -5.26 -4.27 -3.58
C CYS A 45 -4.71 -3.71 -4.87
N LYS A 46 -5.16 -4.25 -6.01
CA LYS A 46 -4.77 -3.76 -7.33
C LYS A 46 -5.63 -2.55 -7.68
N GLY A 47 -5.01 -1.48 -8.17
CA GLY A 47 -5.71 -0.39 -8.84
C GLY A 47 -6.43 -0.89 -10.11
N SER A 48 -7.28 -0.04 -10.69
CA SER A 48 -7.97 -0.34 -11.95
C SER A 48 -6.99 -0.76 -13.05
N ILE A 49 -7.36 -1.78 -13.82
CA ILE A 49 -6.55 -2.39 -14.88
C ILE A 49 -6.64 -1.58 -16.20
N GLY A 50 -7.54 -0.59 -16.27
CA GLY A 50 -7.73 0.24 -17.47
C GLY A 50 -6.49 1.04 -17.83
N ASP A 51 -5.99 0.79 -19.04
CA ASP A 51 -4.99 1.47 -19.86
C ASP A 51 -4.33 2.67 -19.16
N ASP A 52 -3.39 2.38 -18.28
CA ASP A 52 -2.40 3.28 -17.65
C ASP A 52 -2.86 4.60 -17.02
N THR A 53 -4.16 4.84 -16.87
CA THR A 53 -4.71 6.15 -16.48
C THR A 53 -5.45 6.16 -15.14
N GLY A 54 -5.35 5.08 -14.36
CA GLY A 54 -5.96 4.99 -13.04
C GLY A 54 -5.22 5.80 -11.96
N TYR A 55 -5.94 6.63 -11.22
CA TYR A 55 -5.42 7.37 -10.06
C TYR A 55 -5.81 6.69 -8.74
N LEU A 56 -4.90 6.69 -7.76
CA LEU A 56 -5.22 6.39 -6.36
C LEU A 56 -5.65 7.69 -5.68
N ILE A 57 -6.85 7.70 -5.10
CA ILE A 57 -7.40 8.84 -4.38
C ILE A 57 -7.64 8.40 -2.94
N LYS A 58 -7.10 9.15 -1.97
CA LYS A 58 -7.38 8.97 -0.55
C LYS A 58 -8.54 9.87 -0.15
N ILE A 59 -9.52 9.29 0.54
CA ILE A 59 -10.66 10.00 1.12
C ILE A 59 -10.62 9.69 2.62
N ASP A 60 -10.41 10.71 3.42
CA ASP A 60 -10.44 10.65 4.88
C ASP A 60 -11.63 11.49 5.38
N ILE A 61 -12.33 11.03 6.41
CA ILE A 61 -13.45 11.73 7.09
C ILE A 61 -13.09 11.93 8.55
#